data_AF-A0A7C3JLT8-F1
#
_entry.id   AF-A0A7C3JLT8-F1
#
_cell.length_a   1.000
_cell.length_b   1.000
_cell.length_c   1.000
_cell.angle_alpha   90.00
_cell.angle_beta   90.00
_cell.angle_gamma   90.00
#
_symmetry.space_group_name_H-M   'P 1'
#
loop_
_entity.id
_entity.type
_entity.pdbx_description
1 polymer ?
#
loop_
_entity_poly.entity_id
_entity_poly.type
_entity_poly.pdbx_seq_one_letter_code
_entity_poly.pdbx_strand_id
1 'polypeptide(L)'
;MDKVITDAREIPTAKDDGGAALIPDEVARFVIASIDSVAEIEALLLLRNSAPQHWNIASLARRLYIDDRQTGETLKRLTAKGLLIESGGAETTYSYAPVSLELREIIDRLAEVYATRLVPVTNLIHSKAKTRVQQFADAFRVRKED
;
A
#
# COMPACT_ATOMS: atom_id res chain seq x y z
N MET A 1 61.86 22.90 -16.78
CA MET A 1 60.64 23.33 -17.49
C MET A 1 60.04 22.10 -18.13
N ASP A 2 58.83 21.60 -17.87
CA ASP A 2 57.73 21.89 -16.94
C ASP A 2 56.93 20.56 -16.91
N LYS A 3 56.88 19.80 -15.82
CA LYS A 3 55.90 19.82 -14.71
C LYS A 3 54.41 19.76 -15.15
N VAL A 4 53.75 18.71 -14.61
CA VAL A 4 52.32 18.58 -14.24
C VAL A 4 51.32 18.43 -15.41
N ILE A 5 50.18 17.71 -15.38
CA ILE A 5 49.26 17.23 -14.33
C ILE A 5 48.52 15.99 -14.87
N THR A 6 48.28 15.02 -13.98
CA THR A 6 47.13 14.09 -13.87
C THR A 6 46.03 14.21 -14.93
N ASP A 7 45.68 13.09 -15.56
CA ASP A 7 44.29 12.82 -15.92
C ASP A 7 43.95 11.39 -15.50
N ALA A 8 43.28 11.31 -14.34
CA ALA A 8 42.69 10.09 -13.85
C ALA A 8 41.56 9.74 -14.81
N ARG A 9 41.64 8.57 -15.45
CA ARG A 9 40.49 8.00 -16.16
C ARG A 9 39.33 7.95 -15.17
N GLU A 10 38.35 8.81 -15.39
CA GLU A 10 37.08 8.80 -14.71
C GLU A 10 36.52 7.38 -14.81
N ILE A 11 36.33 6.76 -13.64
CA ILE A 11 35.51 5.57 -13.50
C ILE A 11 34.11 6.01 -13.96
N PRO A 12 33.50 5.36 -14.96
CA PRO A 12 32.15 5.70 -15.37
C PRO A 12 31.25 5.59 -14.15
N THR A 13 30.67 6.72 -13.75
CA THR A 13 29.61 6.76 -12.75
C THR A 13 28.50 5.83 -13.19
N ALA A 14 27.95 5.11 -12.22
CA ALA A 14 26.93 4.10 -12.39
C ALA A 14 25.92 4.52 -13.46
N LYS A 15 25.88 3.65 -14.47
CA LYS A 15 24.88 3.54 -15.52
C LYS A 15 23.51 3.98 -15.01
N ASP A 16 22.99 4.98 -15.70
CA ASP A 16 21.58 5.34 -15.82
C ASP A 16 20.74 4.06 -16.01
N ASP A 17 20.18 3.56 -14.91
CA ASP A 17 19.23 2.44 -14.90
C ASP A 17 17.87 2.99 -15.32
N GLY A 18 17.63 2.97 -16.63
CA GLY A 18 16.41 3.48 -17.25
C GLY A 18 15.11 3.07 -16.53
N GLY A 19 14.25 4.06 -16.32
CA GLY A 19 12.81 3.84 -16.16
C GLY A 19 12.28 3.61 -14.74
N ALA A 20 13.07 3.84 -13.69
CA ALA A 20 12.56 3.90 -12.31
C ALA A 20 11.80 5.21 -12.06
N ALA A 21 10.67 5.39 -12.74
CA ALA A 21 9.71 6.38 -12.28
C ALA A 21 9.32 5.96 -10.85
N LEU A 22 9.63 6.83 -9.91
CA LEU A 22 9.37 6.64 -8.49
C LEU A 22 7.85 6.51 -8.26
N ILE A 23 7.45 5.78 -7.21
CA ILE A 23 6.06 5.87 -6.73
C ILE A 23 5.85 7.32 -6.30
N PRO A 24 4.80 8.02 -6.76
CA PRO A 24 4.53 9.38 -6.31
C PRO A 24 4.43 9.47 -4.79
N ASP A 25 5.03 10.50 -4.19
CA ASP A 25 5.20 10.61 -2.74
C ASP A 25 3.88 10.57 -1.97
N GLU A 26 2.80 11.13 -2.53
CA GLU A 26 1.46 11.07 -1.97
C GLU A 26 0.89 9.64 -1.95
N VAL A 27 1.15 8.86 -2.99
CA VAL A 27 0.72 7.45 -3.07
C VAL A 27 1.54 6.61 -2.08
N ALA A 28 2.85 6.82 -2.04
CA ALA A 28 3.73 6.13 -1.08
C ALA A 28 3.33 6.43 0.37
N ARG A 29 3.12 7.72 0.70
CA ARG A 29 2.64 8.13 2.03
C ARG A 29 1.29 7.52 2.37
N PHE A 30 0.35 7.52 1.44
CA PHE A 30 -0.95 6.88 1.65
C PHE A 30 -0.84 5.38 1.91
N VAL A 31 -0.07 4.65 1.10
CA VAL A 31 0.12 3.20 1.30
C VAL A 31 0.77 2.93 2.66
N ILE A 32 1.82 3.66 3.03
CA ILE A 32 2.50 3.49 4.32
C ILE A 32 1.56 3.81 5.49
N ALA A 33 0.81 4.91 5.41
CA ALA A 33 -0.06 5.35 6.51
C ALA A 33 -1.31 4.46 6.65
N SER A 34 -1.96 4.14 5.53
CA SER A 34 -3.33 3.66 5.52
C SER A 34 -3.49 2.23 5.05
N ILE A 35 -2.47 1.56 4.52
CA ILE A 35 -2.58 0.18 4.04
C ILE A 35 -1.66 -0.74 4.84
N ASP A 36 -2.18 -1.90 5.24
CA ASP A 36 -1.46 -2.86 6.08
C ASP A 36 -1.17 -4.20 5.39
N SER A 37 -1.81 -4.47 4.25
CA SER A 37 -1.62 -5.73 3.53
C SER A 37 -1.93 -5.59 2.04
N VAL A 38 -1.44 -6.54 1.25
CA VAL A 38 -1.79 -6.66 -0.17
C VAL A 38 -3.30 -6.89 -0.34
N ALA A 39 -3.91 -7.72 0.52
CA ALA A 39 -5.35 -7.98 0.50
C ALA A 39 -6.19 -6.70 0.67
N GLU A 40 -5.71 -5.71 1.43
CA GLU A 40 -6.39 -4.41 1.54
C GLU A 40 -6.35 -3.61 0.24
N ILE A 41 -5.22 -3.60 -0.49
CA ILE A 41 -5.14 -2.93 -1.80
C ILE A 41 -6.07 -3.63 -2.78
N GLU A 42 -5.98 -4.96 -2.87
CA GLU A 42 -6.78 -5.72 -3.83
C GLU A 42 -8.28 -5.56 -3.57
N ALA A 43 -8.71 -5.62 -2.29
CA ALA A 43 -10.10 -5.35 -1.93
C ALA A 43 -10.52 -3.92 -2.32
N LEU A 44 -9.70 -2.91 -1.97
CA LEU A 44 -10.01 -1.51 -2.28
C LEU A 44 -10.13 -1.27 -3.79
N LEU A 45 -9.20 -1.79 -4.59
CA LEU A 45 -9.19 -1.63 -6.04
C LEU A 45 -10.31 -2.42 -6.71
N LEU A 46 -10.67 -3.60 -6.20
CA LEU A 46 -11.81 -4.37 -6.68
C LEU A 46 -13.13 -3.60 -6.47
N LEU A 47 -13.36 -3.08 -5.25
CA LEU A 47 -14.58 -2.32 -4.96
C LEU A 47 -14.63 -1.02 -5.75
N ARG A 48 -13.49 -0.33 -5.92
CA ARG A 48 -13.39 0.88 -6.77
C ARG A 48 -13.77 0.57 -8.22
N ASN A 49 -13.17 -0.46 -8.80
CA ASN A 49 -13.38 -0.80 -10.22
C ASN A 49 -14.79 -1.35 -10.50
N SER A 50 -15.49 -1.78 -9.45
CA SER A 50 -16.87 -2.29 -9.54
C SER A 50 -17.90 -1.26 -9.08
N ALA A 51 -17.50 -0.04 -8.69
CA ALA A 51 -18.43 0.98 -8.19
C ALA A 51 -19.49 1.34 -9.26
N PRO A 52 -20.77 1.54 -8.87
CA PRO A 52 -21.30 1.65 -7.51
C PRO A 52 -21.81 0.32 -6.89
N GLN A 53 -21.32 -0.85 -7.35
CA GLN A 53 -21.78 -2.13 -6.82
C GLN A 53 -21.53 -2.29 -5.31
N HIS A 54 -22.48 -2.94 -4.64
CA HIS A 54 -22.38 -3.37 -3.25
C HIS A 54 -21.94 -4.84 -3.16
N TRP A 55 -21.05 -5.15 -2.22
CA TRP A 55 -20.46 -6.47 -2.04
C TRP A 55 -20.76 -7.01 -0.65
N ASN A 56 -21.21 -8.27 -0.58
CA ASN A 56 -21.20 -9.01 0.68
C ASN A 56 -19.85 -9.72 0.88
N ILE A 57 -19.59 -10.18 2.11
CA ILE A 57 -18.32 -10.82 2.47
C ILE A 57 -18.05 -12.06 1.61
N ALA A 58 -19.02 -12.96 1.49
CA ALA A 58 -18.83 -14.24 0.80
C ALA A 58 -18.51 -14.07 -0.71
N SER A 59 -19.14 -13.11 -1.39
CA SER A 59 -18.85 -12.83 -2.80
C SER A 59 -17.47 -12.23 -3.01
N LEU A 60 -17.03 -11.37 -2.10
CA LEU A 60 -15.71 -10.74 -2.17
C LEU A 60 -14.59 -11.72 -1.81
N ALA A 61 -14.79 -12.54 -0.78
CA ALA A 61 -13.84 -13.58 -0.33
C ALA A 61 -13.44 -14.52 -1.47
N ARG A 62 -14.44 -15.02 -2.23
CA ARG A 62 -14.22 -15.85 -3.42
C ARG A 62 -13.37 -15.17 -4.49
N ARG A 63 -13.48 -13.85 -4.63
CA ARG A 63 -12.78 -13.09 -5.67
C ARG A 63 -11.38 -12.67 -5.25
N LEU A 64 -11.16 -12.50 -3.95
CA LEU A 64 -9.85 -12.26 -3.34
C LEU A 64 -9.08 -13.55 -3.05
N TYR A 65 -9.72 -14.72 -3.17
CA TYR A 65 -9.15 -16.04 -2.83
C TYR A 65 -8.66 -16.12 -1.38
N ILE A 66 -9.39 -15.50 -0.45
CA ILE A 66 -9.15 -15.57 1.00
C ILE A 66 -10.45 -15.97 1.71
N ASP A 67 -10.37 -16.33 2.98
CA ASP A 67 -11.56 -16.73 3.75
C ASP A 67 -12.45 -15.53 4.14
N ASP A 68 -13.70 -15.84 4.50
CA ASP A 68 -14.72 -14.86 4.88
C ASP A 68 -14.33 -14.04 6.11
N ARG A 69 -13.62 -14.65 7.07
CA ARG A 69 -13.18 -13.96 8.29
C ARG A 69 -12.15 -12.88 7.92
N GLN A 70 -11.11 -13.25 7.18
CA GLN A 70 -10.08 -12.33 6.73
C GLN A 70 -10.66 -11.23 5.83
N THR A 71 -11.62 -11.58 4.98
CA THR A 71 -12.35 -10.62 4.13
C THR A 71 -13.13 -9.61 4.98
N GLY A 72 -13.90 -10.08 5.96
CA GLY A 72 -14.67 -9.22 6.87
C GLY A 72 -13.76 -8.29 7.69
N GLU A 73 -12.63 -8.79 8.20
CA GLU A 73 -11.64 -7.97 8.91
C GLU A 73 -11.02 -6.90 7.99
N THR A 74 -10.73 -7.25 6.75
CA THR A 74 -10.20 -6.33 5.72
C THR A 74 -11.20 -5.21 5.41
N LEU A 75 -12.47 -5.57 5.17
CA LEU A 75 -13.54 -4.62 4.88
C LEU A 75 -13.78 -3.66 6.06
N LYS A 76 -13.84 -4.17 7.28
CA LYS A 76 -13.98 -3.35 8.49
C LYS A 76 -12.84 -2.33 8.65
N ARG A 77 -11.59 -2.74 8.39
CA ARG A 77 -10.44 -1.82 8.43
C ARG A 77 -10.54 -0.74 7.36
N LEU A 78 -10.92 -1.09 6.13
CA LEU A 78 -11.09 -0.12 5.04
C LEU A 78 -12.26 0.85 5.31
N THR A 79 -13.36 0.37 5.88
CA THR A 79 -14.47 1.22 6.34
C THR A 79 -14.03 2.17 7.45
N ALA A 80 -13.30 1.69 8.46
CA ALA A 80 -12.76 2.53 9.54
C ALA A 80 -11.79 3.61 9.05
N LYS A 81 -11.12 3.38 7.91
CA LYS A 81 -10.25 4.33 7.22
C LYS A 81 -11.02 5.32 6.33
N GLY A 82 -12.36 5.24 6.29
CA GLY A 82 -13.20 6.10 5.46
C GLY A 82 -13.07 5.84 3.96
N LEU A 83 -12.68 4.63 3.54
CA LEU A 83 -12.49 4.28 2.13
C LEU A 83 -13.72 3.58 1.54
N LEU A 84 -14.47 2.90 2.41
CA LEU A 84 -15.68 2.16 2.09
C LEU A 84 -16.82 2.64 2.99
N ILE A 85 -18.05 2.41 2.55
CA ILE A 85 -19.24 2.51 3.38
C ILE A 85 -19.85 1.14 3.61
N GLU A 86 -20.24 0.87 4.86
CA GLU A 86 -21.02 -0.30 5.24
C GLU A 86 -22.51 0.07 5.20
N SER A 87 -23.32 -0.76 4.55
CA SER A 87 -24.77 -0.61 4.48
C SER A 87 -25.45 -1.80 5.18
N GLY A 88 -26.33 -1.49 6.12
CA GLY A 88 -27.16 -2.46 6.83
C GLY A 88 -28.43 -2.83 6.05
N GLY A 89 -28.96 -4.02 6.33
CA GLY A 89 -30.15 -4.58 5.69
C GLY A 89 -30.39 -6.01 6.15
N ALA A 90 -30.91 -6.87 5.28
CA ALA A 90 -30.99 -8.32 5.54
C ALA A 90 -29.60 -8.98 5.58
N GLU A 91 -28.63 -8.42 4.84
CA GLU A 91 -27.22 -8.80 4.84
C GLU A 91 -26.35 -7.54 4.82
N THR A 92 -25.25 -7.52 5.57
CA THR A 92 -24.28 -6.43 5.55
C THR A 92 -23.55 -6.39 4.20
N THR A 93 -23.54 -5.21 3.57
CA THR A 93 -22.81 -5.00 2.31
C THR A 93 -21.87 -3.80 2.39
N TYR A 94 -20.87 -3.79 1.53
CA TYR A 94 -19.83 -2.77 1.46
C TYR A 94 -19.72 -2.21 0.04
N SER A 95 -19.52 -0.92 -0.09
CA SER A 95 -19.28 -0.27 -1.38
C SER A 95 -18.19 0.81 -1.29
N TYR A 96 -17.57 1.10 -2.43
CA TYR A 96 -16.52 2.12 -2.53
C TYR A 96 -17.11 3.51 -2.34
N ALA A 97 -16.71 4.18 -1.27
CA ALA A 97 -17.15 5.53 -0.93
C ALA A 97 -16.10 6.26 -0.08
N PRO A 98 -14.97 6.69 -0.67
CA PRO A 98 -14.00 7.50 0.04
C PRO A 98 -14.63 8.77 0.61
N VAL A 99 -14.29 9.12 1.84
CA VAL A 99 -14.88 10.25 2.57
C VAL A 99 -14.49 11.62 2.00
N SER A 100 -13.48 11.71 1.14
CA SER A 100 -13.04 12.96 0.52
C SER A 100 -12.63 12.77 -0.94
N LEU A 101 -12.63 13.88 -1.69
CA LEU A 101 -12.19 13.90 -3.08
C LEU A 101 -10.69 13.62 -3.20
N GLU A 102 -9.89 14.15 -2.28
CA GLU A 102 -8.44 13.98 -2.24
C GLU A 102 -8.09 12.49 -2.03
N LEU A 103 -8.80 11.79 -1.15
CA LEU A 103 -8.62 10.34 -0.99
C LEU A 103 -8.96 9.60 -2.27
N ARG A 104 -10.05 9.97 -2.94
CA ARG A 104 -10.43 9.37 -4.23
C ARG A 104 -9.33 9.55 -5.26
N GLU A 105 -8.80 10.76 -5.42
CA GLU A 105 -7.71 11.05 -6.36
C GLU A 105 -6.43 10.27 -6.05
N ILE A 106 -6.07 10.13 -4.77
CA ILE A 106 -4.91 9.33 -4.37
C ILE A 106 -5.12 7.85 -4.68
N ILE A 107 -6.33 7.32 -4.46
CA ILE A 107 -6.66 5.92 -4.78
C ILE A 107 -6.67 5.71 -6.30
N ASP A 108 -7.11 6.69 -7.08
CA ASP A 108 -7.05 6.64 -8.55
C ASP A 108 -5.59 6.52 -9.03
N ARG A 109 -4.68 7.34 -8.48
CA ARG A 109 -3.24 7.23 -8.76
C ARG A 109 -2.65 5.91 -8.27
N LEU A 110 -3.08 5.43 -7.10
CA LEU A 110 -2.66 4.13 -6.59
C LEU A 110 -3.05 3.01 -7.56
N ALA A 111 -4.25 3.05 -8.16
CA ALA A 111 -4.69 2.06 -9.12
C ALA A 111 -3.77 2.01 -10.35
N GLU A 112 -3.39 3.17 -10.90
CA GLU A 112 -2.48 3.28 -12.04
C GLU A 112 -1.08 2.75 -11.72
N VAL A 113 -0.54 3.15 -10.56
CA VAL A 113 0.79 2.72 -10.11
C VAL A 113 0.78 1.22 -9.80
N TYR A 114 -0.24 0.71 -9.13
CA TYR A 114 -0.31 -0.70 -8.74
C TYR A 114 -0.43 -1.63 -9.95
N ALA A 115 -1.20 -1.24 -10.97
CA ALA A 115 -1.34 -1.99 -12.21
C ALA A 115 -0.03 -2.12 -12.99
N THR A 116 0.87 -1.14 -12.87
CA THR A 116 2.13 -1.08 -13.64
C THR A 116 3.36 -1.41 -12.79
N ARG A 117 3.28 -1.33 -11.46
CA ARG A 117 4.42 -1.37 -10.53
C ARG A 117 4.06 -2.09 -9.22
N LEU A 118 3.57 -3.32 -9.34
CA LEU A 118 3.21 -4.18 -8.20
C LEU A 118 4.34 -4.31 -7.17
N VAL A 119 5.54 -4.70 -7.61
CA VAL A 119 6.67 -5.02 -6.71
C VAL A 119 7.07 -3.83 -5.82
N PRO A 120 7.33 -2.62 -6.36
CA PRO A 120 7.59 -1.45 -5.52
C PRO A 120 6.50 -1.16 -4.48
N VAL A 121 5.22 -1.26 -4.85
CA VAL A 121 4.11 -0.98 -3.92
C VAL A 121 4.04 -2.04 -2.81
N THR A 122 4.20 -3.31 -3.15
CA THR A 122 4.21 -4.39 -2.13
C THR A 122 5.40 -4.25 -1.17
N ASN A 123 6.55 -3.77 -1.66
CA ASN A 123 7.72 -3.52 -0.82
C ASN A 123 7.47 -2.42 0.23
N LEU A 124 6.65 -1.40 -0.05
CA LEU A 124 6.26 -0.40 0.94
C LEU A 124 5.49 -1.03 2.10
N ILE A 125 4.54 -1.92 1.81
CA ILE A 125 3.75 -2.64 2.82
C ILE A 125 4.66 -3.51 3.70
N HIS A 126 5.56 -4.28 3.09
CA HIS A 126 6.48 -5.16 3.83
C HIS A 126 7.50 -4.38 4.68
N SER A 127 7.95 -3.22 4.23
CA SER A 127 8.89 -2.38 4.98
C SER A 127 8.26 -1.88 6.29
N LYS A 128 6.98 -1.45 6.25
CA LYS A 128 6.21 -1.08 7.46
C LYS A 128 6.08 -2.22 8.46
N ALA A 129 5.82 -3.44 7.97
CA ALA A 129 5.68 -4.63 8.83
C ALA A 129 6.99 -4.93 9.59
N LYS A 130 8.14 -4.84 8.90
CA LYS A 130 9.46 -5.02 9.52
C LYS A 130 9.74 -3.96 10.59
N THR A 131 9.45 -2.69 10.31
CA THR A 131 9.66 -1.60 11.29
C THR A 131 8.83 -1.78 12.56
N ARG A 132 7.55 -2.17 12.45
CA ARG A 132 6.70 -2.43 13.63
C ARG A 132 7.20 -3.59 14.48
N VAL A 133 7.63 -4.68 13.84
CA VAL A 133 8.22 -5.84 14.54
C VAL A 133 9.51 -5.45 15.27
N GLN A 134 10.36 -4.65 14.63
CA GLN A 134 11.60 -4.17 15.23
C GLN A 134 11.33 -3.28 16.46
N GLN A 135 10.43 -2.31 16.35
CA GLN A 135 10.03 -1.44 17.47
C GLN A 135 9.46 -2.24 18.66
N PHE A 136 8.67 -3.28 18.38
CA PHE A 136 8.18 -4.18 19.42
C PHE A 136 9.33 -4.93 20.10
N ALA A 137 10.25 -5.53 19.33
CA ALA A 137 11.40 -6.25 19.87
C ALA A 137 12.29 -5.37 20.76
N ASP A 138 12.53 -4.12 20.36
CA ASP A 138 13.34 -3.18 21.13
C ASP A 138 12.67 -2.76 22.44
N ALA A 139 11.34 -2.68 22.49
CA ALA A 139 10.59 -2.40 23.72
C ALA A 139 10.74 -3.50 24.79
N PHE A 140 11.09 -4.74 24.41
CA PHE A 140 11.37 -5.82 25.38
C PHE A 140 12.84 -5.86 25.84
N ARG A 141 13.77 -5.26 25.09
CA ARG A 141 15.18 -5.17 25.50
C ARG A 141 15.38 -4.16 26.63
N VAL A 142 14.60 -3.08 26.63
CA VAL A 142 14.63 -2.00 27.64
C VAL A 142 14.27 -2.48 29.05
N ARG A 143 13.72 -3.69 29.22
CA ARG A 143 13.40 -4.27 30.54
C ARG A 143 14.48 -5.17 31.14
N LYS A 144 15.66 -5.23 30.52
CA LYS A 144 16.77 -6.11 30.97
C LYS A 144 17.98 -5.35 31.50
N GLU A 145 17.88 -4.03 31.60
CA GLU A 145 18.89 -3.13 32.18
C GLU A 145 18.27 -2.39 33.37
N ASP A 146 17.82 -3.14 34.37
CA ASP A 146 17.62 -2.70 35.77
C ASP A 146 17.86 -3.89 36.70
#